data_AF-A0ABD0ML11-F1
#
_entry.id   AF-A0ABD0ML11-F1
#
_cell.length_a   1.000
_cell.length_b   1.000
_cell.length_c   1.000
_cell.angle_alpha   90.00
_cell.angle_beta   90.00
_cell.angle_gamma   90.00
#
_symmetry.space_group_name_H-M   'P 1'
#
loop_
_entity.id
_entity.type
_entity.pdbx_description
1 polymer ?
#
loop_
_entity_poly.entity_id
_entity_poly.type
_entity_poly.pdbx_seq_one_letter_code
_entity_poly.pdbx_strand_id
1 'polypeptide(L)'
;TTFTEHTTPIALPATTTNNDPPPPETQTLTQELEGASVIIKKQCPKCHTTQTDFNIKQTYHRCNSCKILRRNASYTTKCNSSLIFKVHDNEASLTITNSLLTQFIRHEQDITDMDSQDIEEYLIQSGPLTVEYTIANQIIRIHKAPSTAEQIAPRETDGNGHEIHDTDLPSHSPTTVRAALQTSALTQCSKRHGLNI
;
A
#
# COMPACT_ATOMS: atom_id res chain seq x y z
N THR A 1 56.01 -20.00 -22.75
CA THR A 1 56.24 -20.20 -21.30
C THR A 1 54.95 -19.87 -20.60
N THR A 2 54.27 -20.89 -20.09
CA THR A 2 52.91 -20.83 -19.54
C THR A 2 52.99 -20.40 -18.08
N PHE A 3 52.24 -19.35 -17.69
CA PHE A 3 52.13 -18.92 -16.30
C PHE A 3 50.99 -19.67 -15.63
N THR A 4 51.33 -20.48 -14.63
CA THR A 4 50.38 -21.21 -13.78
C THR A 4 50.15 -20.39 -12.51
N GLU A 5 49.01 -19.73 -12.38
CA GLU A 5 48.60 -19.04 -11.15
C GLU A 5 48.01 -20.07 -10.16
N HIS A 6 48.73 -20.30 -9.06
CA HIS A 6 48.24 -21.08 -7.92
C HIS A 6 47.45 -20.15 -6.98
N THR A 7 46.14 -20.04 -7.20
CA THR A 7 45.23 -19.39 -6.24
C THR A 7 45.02 -20.32 -5.05
N THR A 8 45.66 -19.98 -3.93
CA THR A 8 45.43 -20.66 -2.64
C THR A 8 44.18 -20.02 -2.00
N PRO A 9 43.10 -20.78 -1.72
CA PRO A 9 41.95 -20.22 -1.02
C PRO A 9 42.33 -19.95 0.43
N ILE A 10 42.34 -18.66 0.81
CA ILE A 10 42.45 -18.22 2.20
C ILE A 10 41.15 -18.62 2.88
N ALA A 11 41.19 -19.70 3.66
CA ALA A 11 40.11 -20.07 4.56
C ALA A 11 40.05 -19.04 5.70
N LEU A 12 39.03 -18.19 5.67
CA LEU A 12 38.67 -17.34 6.80
C LEU A 12 38.26 -18.23 7.99
N PRO A 13 38.76 -17.99 9.20
CA PRO A 13 38.35 -18.74 10.38
C PRO A 13 36.86 -18.52 10.63
N ALA A 14 36.12 -19.63 10.80
CA ALA A 14 34.72 -19.61 11.20
C ALA A 14 34.62 -19.10 12.63
N THR A 15 34.32 -17.81 12.79
CA THR A 15 33.98 -17.24 14.10
C THR A 15 32.53 -17.59 14.42
N THR A 16 32.31 -18.77 14.98
CA THR A 16 31.09 -19.08 15.73
C THR A 16 31.08 -18.26 17.02
N THR A 17 30.58 -17.05 16.94
CA THR A 17 30.12 -16.27 18.10
C THR A 17 28.61 -16.20 18.04
N ASN A 18 27.96 -17.18 18.67
CA ASN A 18 26.53 -17.15 18.98
C ASN A 18 26.26 -16.08 20.05
N ASN A 19 26.33 -14.80 19.65
CA ASN A 19 25.88 -13.66 20.42
C ASN A 19 24.84 -12.86 19.61
N ASP A 20 24.11 -13.52 18.71
CA ASP A 20 22.89 -12.91 18.19
C ASP A 20 21.87 -12.89 19.32
N PRO A 21 21.33 -11.71 19.70
CA PRO A 21 20.21 -11.66 20.63
C PRO A 21 19.08 -12.51 20.04
N PRO A 22 18.37 -13.30 20.88
CA PRO A 22 17.23 -14.07 20.39
C PRO A 22 16.27 -13.11 19.68
N PRO A 23 15.73 -13.51 18.51
CA PRO A 23 14.80 -12.67 17.79
C PRO A 23 13.63 -12.29 18.71
N PRO A 24 13.13 -11.05 18.63
CA PRO A 24 12.05 -10.59 19.49
C PRO A 24 10.85 -11.52 19.35
N GLU A 25 10.23 -11.89 20.47
CA GLU A 25 9.02 -12.71 20.45
C GLU A 25 7.90 -11.96 19.71
N THR A 26 7.37 -12.60 18.67
CA THR A 26 6.30 -12.05 17.84
C THR A 26 5.03 -12.89 17.96
N GLN A 27 3.89 -12.22 17.84
CA GLN A 27 2.57 -12.80 17.81
C GLN A 27 1.90 -12.46 16.48
N THR A 28 0.96 -13.28 16.04
CA THR A 28 0.19 -13.06 14.81
C THR A 28 -1.30 -12.98 15.14
N LEU A 29 -1.98 -11.96 14.60
CA LEU A 29 -3.42 -11.78 14.71
C LEU A 29 -4.00 -11.65 13.30
N THR A 30 -5.08 -12.37 13.01
CA THR A 30 -5.85 -12.20 11.77
C THR A 30 -7.27 -11.83 12.11
N GLN A 31 -7.65 -10.58 11.88
CA GLN A 31 -8.97 -10.06 12.26
C GLN A 31 -9.35 -8.79 11.49
N GLU A 32 -10.64 -8.49 11.45
CA GLU A 32 -11.15 -7.20 10.99
C GLU A 32 -10.82 -6.07 11.99
N LEU A 33 -10.58 -4.88 11.45
CA LEU A 33 -10.38 -3.67 12.23
C LEU A 33 -11.71 -3.14 12.73
N GLU A 34 -11.81 -2.90 14.03
CA GLU A 34 -12.94 -2.15 14.62
C GLU A 34 -12.72 -0.64 14.49
N GLY A 35 -11.46 -0.21 14.51
CA GLY A 35 -11.10 1.19 14.32
C GLY A 35 -9.64 1.41 13.97
N ALA A 36 -9.34 2.63 13.52
CA ALA A 36 -7.99 3.10 13.29
C ALA A 36 -7.86 4.55 13.76
N SER A 37 -6.68 4.93 14.23
CA SER A 37 -6.33 6.32 14.50
C SER A 37 -5.05 6.65 13.75
N VAL A 38 -5.09 7.67 12.90
CA VAL A 38 -3.99 8.07 12.03
C VAL A 38 -3.56 9.50 12.35
N ILE A 39 -2.27 9.67 12.65
CA ILE A 39 -1.66 10.98 12.88
C ILE A 39 -0.75 11.32 11.70
N ILE A 40 -1.18 12.29 10.89
CA ILE A 40 -0.39 12.81 9.78
C ILE A 40 0.40 14.06 10.21
N LYS A 41 1.71 14.05 9.95
CA LYS A 41 2.63 15.16 10.20
C LYS A 41 3.37 15.50 8.91
N LYS A 42 3.31 16.77 8.49
CA LYS A 42 4.11 17.27 7.35
C LYS A 42 5.43 17.82 7.87
N GLN A 43 6.54 17.38 7.29
CA GLN A 43 7.91 17.76 7.69
C GLN A 43 8.61 18.52 6.58
N CYS A 44 9.37 19.55 6.97
CA CYS A 44 10.20 20.27 6.01
C CYS A 44 11.32 19.36 5.48
N PRO A 45 11.53 19.27 4.15
CA PRO A 45 12.57 18.40 3.59
C PRO A 45 14.00 18.86 3.92
N LYS A 46 14.19 20.12 4.32
CA LYS A 46 15.52 20.68 4.65
C LYS A 46 15.88 20.50 6.12
N CYS A 47 14.98 20.86 7.03
CA CYS A 47 15.26 20.89 8.47
C CYS A 47 14.49 19.83 9.27
N HIS A 48 13.68 19.00 8.60
CA HIS A 48 12.85 17.94 9.19
C HIS A 48 11.87 18.37 10.30
N THR A 49 11.73 19.68 10.53
CA THR A 49 10.77 20.21 11.49
C THR A 49 9.34 19.92 11.04
N THR A 50 8.52 19.39 11.96
CA THR A 50 7.08 19.21 11.76
C THR A 50 6.38 20.56 11.67
N GLN A 51 5.51 20.72 10.68
CA GLN A 51 4.70 21.91 10.45
C GLN A 51 3.32 21.71 11.08
N THR A 52 2.98 22.51 12.09
CA THR A 52 1.71 22.40 12.84
C THR A 52 0.55 23.15 12.17
N ASP A 53 0.85 24.14 11.35
CA ASP A 53 -0.06 25.02 10.62
C ASP A 53 -0.09 24.70 9.11
N PHE A 54 0.35 23.49 8.74
CA PHE A 54 0.41 23.10 7.34
C PHE A 54 -0.99 23.03 6.73
N ASN A 55 -1.24 23.84 5.70
CA ASN A 55 -2.51 23.85 5.01
C ASN A 55 -2.38 23.13 3.66
N ILE A 56 -3.00 21.95 3.56
CA ILE A 56 -2.99 21.10 2.35
C ILE A 56 -3.60 21.84 1.15
N LYS A 57 -4.59 22.72 1.38
CA LYS A 57 -5.29 23.47 0.32
C LYS A 57 -4.45 24.59 -0.31
N GLN A 58 -3.35 24.99 0.33
CA GLN A 58 -2.44 26.00 -0.23
C GLN A 58 -1.51 25.38 -1.28
N THR A 59 -1.04 26.13 -2.26
CA THR A 59 -0.06 25.60 -3.23
C THR A 59 1.37 25.62 -2.68
N TYR A 60 1.64 26.58 -1.79
CA TYR A 60 2.96 26.81 -1.20
C TYR A 60 2.84 26.93 0.31
N HIS A 61 3.81 26.38 1.02
CA HIS A 61 3.92 26.46 2.48
C HIS A 61 5.30 26.99 2.88
N ARG A 62 5.33 27.94 3.82
CA ARG A 62 6.58 28.47 4.37
C ARG A 62 6.93 27.72 5.65
N CYS A 63 8.13 27.14 5.71
CA CYS A 63 8.54 26.39 6.89
C CYS A 63 8.69 27.31 8.12
N ASN A 64 8.15 26.90 9.26
CA ASN A 64 8.20 27.69 10.50
C ASN A 64 9.60 27.82 11.10
N SER A 65 10.48 26.84 10.88
CA SER A 65 11.86 26.85 11.38
C SER A 65 12.82 27.52 10.40
N CYS A 66 12.99 26.94 9.19
CA CYS A 66 13.97 27.46 8.24
C CYS A 66 13.48 28.62 7.35
N LYS A 67 12.20 29.02 7.47
CA LYS A 67 11.56 30.13 6.73
C LYS A 67 11.56 30.03 5.21
N ILE A 68 11.93 28.88 4.63
CA ILE A 68 11.90 28.66 3.18
C ILE A 68 10.47 28.41 2.71
N LEU A 69 10.04 29.13 1.67
CA LEU A 69 8.78 28.87 0.95
C LEU A 69 9.00 27.75 -0.08
N ARG A 70 8.17 26.71 -0.05
CA ARG A 70 8.24 25.57 -0.99
C ARG A 70 6.86 25.18 -1.46
N ARG A 71 6.79 24.44 -2.58
CA ARG A 71 5.54 23.80 -3.01
C ARG A 71 5.08 22.79 -1.97
N ASN A 72 3.77 22.62 -1.81
CA ASN A 72 3.20 21.69 -0.84
C ASN A 72 3.69 20.25 -1.05
N ALA A 73 3.73 19.78 -2.30
CA ALA A 73 4.24 18.45 -2.67
C ALA A 73 5.72 18.20 -2.30
N SER A 74 6.50 19.25 -1.97
CA SER A 74 7.89 19.09 -1.54
C SER A 74 8.04 18.72 -0.06
N TYR A 75 6.97 18.80 0.73
CA TYR A 75 7.02 18.42 2.15
C TYR A 75 6.89 16.91 2.30
N THR A 76 7.63 16.34 3.25
CA THR A 76 7.59 14.91 3.54
C THR A 76 6.43 14.62 4.49
N THR A 77 5.55 13.70 4.11
CA THR A 77 4.48 13.21 4.98
C THR A 77 5.01 12.09 5.89
N LYS A 78 4.76 12.19 7.19
CA LYS A 78 4.93 11.09 8.15
C LYS A 78 3.58 10.77 8.76
N CYS A 79 3.15 9.52 8.60
CA CYS A 79 1.95 8.97 9.17
C CYS A 79 2.34 7.99 10.27
N ASN A 80 1.75 8.09 11.45
CA ASN A 80 1.83 7.03 12.45
C ASN A 80 0.41 6.68 12.81
N SER A 81 0.13 5.39 13.00
CA SER A 81 -1.22 4.96 13.25
C SER A 81 -1.29 3.90 14.33
N SER A 82 -2.45 3.85 14.97
CA SER A 82 -2.84 2.77 15.88
C SER A 82 -4.06 2.07 15.29
N LEU A 83 -3.97 0.75 15.22
CA LEU A 83 -4.99 -0.16 14.73
C LEU A 83 -5.70 -0.79 15.92
N ILE A 84 -7.03 -0.81 15.90
CA ILE A 84 -7.88 -1.33 16.98
C ILE A 84 -8.57 -2.59 16.46
N PHE A 85 -8.27 -3.72 17.11
CA PHE A 85 -8.84 -5.02 16.81
C PHE A 85 -9.72 -5.49 17.97
N LYS A 86 -10.81 -6.17 17.66
CA LYS A 86 -11.74 -6.71 18.67
C LYS A 86 -11.45 -8.16 19.00
N VAL A 87 -10.55 -8.41 19.95
CA VAL A 87 -10.19 -9.79 20.33
C VAL A 87 -11.13 -10.26 21.44
N HIS A 88 -12.14 -11.05 21.07
CA HIS A 88 -13.22 -11.48 21.96
C HIS A 88 -13.99 -10.28 22.55
N ASP A 89 -13.97 -10.11 23.88
CA ASP A 89 -14.63 -9.01 24.59
C ASP A 89 -13.66 -7.85 24.91
N ASN A 90 -12.42 -7.91 24.42
CA ASN A 90 -11.39 -6.90 24.66
C ASN A 90 -10.93 -6.22 23.36
N GLU A 91 -10.50 -4.97 23.49
CA GLU A 91 -9.87 -4.22 22.40
C GLU A 91 -8.35 -4.36 22.46
N ALA A 92 -7.73 -4.73 21.34
CA ALA A 92 -6.29 -4.75 21.16
C ALA A 92 -5.86 -3.56 20.32
N SER A 93 -5.08 -2.65 20.90
CA SER A 93 -4.51 -1.50 20.19
C SER A 93 -3.06 -1.77 19.80
N LEU A 94 -2.80 -1.83 18.49
CA LEU A 94 -1.48 -2.11 17.92
C LEU A 94 -0.97 -0.91 17.14
N THR A 95 0.30 -0.54 17.32
CA THR A 95 0.90 0.63 16.66
C THR A 95 1.64 0.22 15.39
N ILE A 96 1.38 0.92 14.29
CA ILE A 96 2.07 0.74 13.00
C ILE A 96 2.96 1.94 12.67
N THR A 97 4.18 1.63 12.22
CA THR A 97 5.17 2.65 11.83
C THR A 97 4.87 3.24 10.46
N ASN A 98 5.34 4.47 10.21
CA ASN A 98 5.19 5.15 8.93
C ASN A 98 5.61 4.31 7.73
N SER A 99 6.74 3.59 7.82
CA SER A 99 7.27 2.78 6.72
C SER A 99 6.33 1.64 6.35
N LEU A 100 5.81 0.92 7.35
CA LEU A 100 4.91 -0.21 7.13
C LEU A 100 3.55 0.25 6.62
N LEU A 101 2.99 1.29 7.22
CA LEU A 101 1.73 1.87 6.77
C LEU A 101 1.86 2.40 5.33
N THR A 102 2.97 3.10 5.05
CA THR A 102 3.23 3.62 3.71
C THR A 102 3.36 2.51 2.68
N GLN A 103 4.04 1.43 3.03
CA GLN A 103 4.16 0.26 2.18
C GLN A 103 2.80 -0.40 1.95
N PHE A 104 2.00 -0.58 3.00
CA PHE A 104 0.68 -1.21 2.92
C PHE A 104 -0.28 -0.44 2.00
N ILE A 105 -0.36 0.88 2.14
CA ILE A 105 -1.29 1.70 1.33
C ILE A 105 -0.78 1.88 -0.10
N ARG A 106 0.54 2.05 -0.31
CA ARG A 106 1.13 2.27 -1.64
C ARG A 106 0.89 1.15 -2.64
N HIS A 107 0.58 -0.05 -2.17
CA HIS A 107 0.19 -1.14 -3.06
C HIS A 107 -1.11 -0.83 -3.82
N GLU A 108 -1.95 0.08 -3.31
CA GLU A 108 -3.27 0.37 -3.89
C GLU A 108 -3.50 1.86 -4.17
N GLN A 109 -2.94 2.79 -3.38
CA GLN A 109 -3.20 4.23 -3.47
C GLN A 109 -1.98 5.12 -3.12
N ASP A 110 -1.97 6.38 -3.58
CA ASP A 110 -0.96 7.36 -3.19
C ASP A 110 -1.38 8.14 -1.94
N ILE A 111 -0.53 8.10 -0.91
CA ILE A 111 -0.80 8.65 0.44
C ILE A 111 -0.59 10.16 0.48
N THR A 112 0.05 10.76 -0.52
CA THR A 112 0.44 12.18 -0.45
C THR A 112 -0.76 13.13 -0.36
N ASP A 113 -1.89 12.71 -0.95
CA ASP A 113 -3.10 13.50 -1.12
C ASP A 113 -4.24 13.08 -0.18
N MET A 114 -4.05 12.00 0.59
CA MET A 114 -5.01 11.51 1.58
C MET A 114 -4.87 12.30 2.89
N ASP A 115 -6.01 12.63 3.50
CA ASP A 115 -6.04 13.09 4.89
C ASP A 115 -6.07 11.92 5.89
N SER A 116 -6.13 12.23 7.19
CA SER A 116 -6.12 11.17 8.21
C SER A 116 -7.37 10.31 8.15
N GLN A 117 -8.53 10.91 7.85
CA GLN A 117 -9.79 10.21 7.78
C GLN A 117 -9.81 9.25 6.58
N ASP A 118 -9.33 9.70 5.41
CA ASP A 118 -9.23 8.85 4.21
C ASP A 118 -8.41 7.57 4.51
N ILE A 119 -7.31 7.71 5.26
CA ILE A 119 -6.45 6.57 5.62
C ILE A 119 -7.14 5.66 6.64
N GLU A 120 -7.81 6.22 7.63
CA GLU A 120 -8.58 5.45 8.63
C GLU A 120 -9.68 4.62 7.96
N GLU A 121 -10.45 5.24 7.07
CA GLU A 121 -11.51 4.59 6.31
C GLU A 121 -10.94 3.48 5.40
N TYR A 122 -9.85 3.74 4.69
CA TYR A 122 -9.20 2.72 3.85
C TYR A 122 -8.74 1.50 4.66
N LEU A 123 -8.18 1.72 5.85
CA LEU A 123 -7.74 0.63 6.72
C LEU A 123 -8.93 -0.24 7.17
N ILE A 124 -10.04 0.39 7.58
CA ILE A 124 -11.25 -0.32 8.01
C ILE A 124 -11.92 -1.06 6.83
N GLN A 125 -11.97 -0.44 5.66
CA GLN A 125 -12.56 -1.03 4.44
C GLN A 125 -11.70 -2.13 3.80
N SER A 126 -10.43 -2.27 4.22
CA SER A 126 -9.52 -3.29 3.70
C SER A 126 -9.92 -4.72 4.06
N GLY A 127 -10.88 -4.90 4.97
CA GLY A 127 -11.35 -6.20 5.45
C GLY A 127 -10.42 -6.82 6.50
N PRO A 128 -10.45 -8.15 6.68
CA PRO A 128 -9.59 -8.83 7.64
C PRO A 128 -8.11 -8.64 7.32
N LEU A 129 -7.32 -8.21 8.31
CA LEU A 129 -5.89 -8.03 8.19
C LEU A 129 -5.14 -9.08 9.01
N THR A 130 -4.06 -9.59 8.46
CA THR A 130 -3.08 -10.41 9.17
C THR A 130 -1.91 -9.53 9.58
N VAL A 131 -1.72 -9.36 10.89
CA VAL A 131 -0.66 -8.55 11.48
C VAL A 131 0.28 -9.42 12.33
N GLU A 132 1.58 -9.20 12.16
CA GLU A 132 2.62 -9.72 13.04
C GLU A 132 3.11 -8.58 13.93
N TYR A 133 3.08 -8.76 15.25
CA TYR A 133 3.40 -7.72 16.22
C TYR A 133 4.24 -8.24 17.38
N THR A 134 4.98 -7.35 18.01
CA THR A 134 5.81 -7.65 19.18
C THR A 134 5.00 -7.58 20.48
N ILE A 135 5.57 -8.07 21.58
CA ILE A 135 5.01 -7.91 22.94
C ILE A 135 4.77 -6.45 23.35
N ALA A 136 5.40 -5.49 22.68
CA ALA A 136 5.20 -4.05 22.89
C ALA A 136 4.07 -3.48 22.02
N ASN A 137 3.21 -4.33 21.45
CA ASN A 137 2.11 -3.97 20.56
C ASN A 137 2.55 -3.21 19.30
N GLN A 138 3.80 -3.40 18.86
CA GLN A 138 4.32 -2.79 17.64
C GLN A 138 4.19 -3.77 16.48
N ILE A 139 3.49 -3.37 15.43
CA ILE A 139 3.36 -4.13 14.19
C ILE A 139 4.69 -4.09 13.43
N ILE A 140 5.16 -5.27 13.04
CA ILE A 140 6.36 -5.46 12.22
C ILE A 140 6.04 -5.92 10.79
N ARG A 141 4.84 -6.50 10.57
CA ARG A 141 4.36 -6.94 9.27
C ARG A 141 2.83 -6.87 9.20
N ILE A 142 2.29 -6.49 8.05
CA ILE A 142 0.85 -6.34 7.81
C ILE A 142 0.51 -6.73 6.38
N HIS A 143 -0.53 -7.55 6.22
CA HIS A 143 -1.07 -7.97 4.92
C HIS A 143 -2.59 -8.10 4.99
N LYS A 144 -3.27 -7.96 3.85
CA LYS A 144 -4.68 -8.37 3.75
C LYS A 144 -4.74 -9.90 3.91
N ALA A 145 -5.70 -10.39 4.68
CA ALA A 145 -5.91 -11.82 4.76
C ALA A 145 -6.34 -12.35 3.37
N PRO A 146 -5.87 -13.53 2.95
CA PRO A 146 -6.37 -14.14 1.73
C PRO A 146 -7.88 -14.34 1.88
N SER A 147 -8.67 -13.81 0.95
CA SER A 147 -10.09 -14.08 0.93
C SER A 147 -10.28 -15.59 0.76
N THR A 148 -11.20 -16.18 1.52
CA THR A 148 -11.53 -17.63 1.50
C THR A 148 -12.06 -18.11 0.13
N ALA A 149 -12.00 -17.30 -0.93
CA ALA A 149 -12.45 -17.60 -2.28
C ALA A 149 -11.36 -18.19 -3.21
N GLU A 150 -10.10 -18.28 -2.78
CA GLU A 150 -9.00 -18.87 -3.58
C GLU A 150 -8.38 -20.15 -2.96
N GLN A 151 -9.21 -21.00 -2.36
CA GLN A 151 -8.83 -22.39 -2.05
C GLN A 151 -9.86 -23.39 -2.56
N ILE A 152 -10.04 -23.47 -3.88
CA ILE A 152 -10.48 -24.70 -4.54
C ILE A 152 -9.69 -24.87 -5.83
N ALA A 153 -8.60 -25.65 -5.74
CA ALA A 153 -8.27 -26.67 -6.74
C ALA A 153 -7.13 -27.54 -6.18
N PRO A 154 -7.42 -28.76 -5.71
CA PRO A 154 -6.43 -29.82 -5.75
C PRO A 154 -6.04 -30.01 -7.21
N ARG A 155 -4.77 -29.77 -7.53
CA ARG A 155 -4.15 -30.25 -8.76
C ARG A 155 -4.06 -31.77 -8.65
N GLU A 156 -5.07 -32.46 -9.15
CA GLU A 156 -4.92 -33.87 -9.51
C GLU A 156 -4.30 -33.95 -10.90
N THR A 157 -3.09 -34.50 -10.93
CA THR A 157 -2.37 -34.97 -12.11
C THR A 157 -2.99 -36.25 -12.67
N ASP A 158 -2.99 -36.30 -14.00
CA ASP A 158 -2.93 -37.45 -14.91
C ASP A 158 -4.12 -38.43 -15.00
N GLY A 159 -4.72 -38.45 -16.20
CA GLY A 159 -5.71 -39.44 -16.63
C GLY A 159 -5.91 -39.39 -18.14
N ASN A 160 -4.94 -39.94 -18.87
CA ASN A 160 -4.92 -40.15 -20.31
C ASN A 160 -6.19 -40.89 -20.79
N GLY A 161 -6.89 -40.38 -21.80
CA GLY A 161 -8.11 -40.98 -22.34
C GLY A 161 -8.51 -40.38 -23.68
N HIS A 162 -7.81 -40.80 -24.73
CA HIS A 162 -8.06 -40.51 -26.13
C HIS A 162 -9.29 -41.31 -26.60
N GLU A 163 -10.36 -40.65 -27.05
CA GLU A 163 -11.27 -41.25 -28.02
C GLU A 163 -11.92 -40.17 -28.90
N ILE A 164 -11.81 -40.42 -30.20
CA ILE A 164 -12.14 -39.57 -31.33
C ILE A 164 -13.55 -39.96 -31.77
N HIS A 165 -14.45 -39.01 -31.99
CA HIS A 165 -15.56 -39.24 -32.89
C HIS A 165 -16.02 -37.95 -33.56
N ASP A 166 -15.65 -37.82 -34.83
CA ASP A 166 -16.24 -36.90 -35.80
C ASP A 166 -17.73 -37.20 -35.99
N THR A 167 -18.57 -36.16 -36.06
CA THR A 167 -19.65 -36.10 -37.05
C THR A 167 -20.02 -34.65 -37.38
N ASP A 168 -20.10 -34.42 -38.69
CA ASP A 168 -20.33 -33.22 -39.47
C ASP A 168 -21.60 -32.36 -39.19
N LEU A 169 -21.37 -31.03 -39.14
CA LEU A 169 -22.00 -29.96 -39.96
C LEU A 169 -23.50 -29.55 -39.74
N PRO A 170 -24.00 -28.43 -40.32
CA PRO A 170 -23.94 -27.04 -39.81
C PRO A 170 -25.32 -26.38 -39.65
N SER A 171 -25.44 -25.25 -38.91
CA SER A 171 -26.62 -24.38 -39.08
C SER A 171 -26.49 -22.97 -38.46
N HIS A 172 -26.42 -21.98 -39.35
CA HIS A 172 -26.93 -20.60 -39.28
C HIS A 172 -26.53 -19.64 -38.13
N SER A 173 -25.62 -18.72 -38.50
CA SER A 173 -25.60 -17.32 -38.06
C SER A 173 -26.79 -16.51 -38.60
N PRO A 174 -27.23 -15.47 -37.89
CA PRO A 174 -27.26 -14.13 -38.47
C PRO A 174 -26.65 -13.08 -37.51
N THR A 175 -25.66 -12.30 -37.95
CA THR A 175 -25.83 -10.95 -38.52
C THR A 175 -26.19 -9.88 -37.49
N THR A 176 -25.15 -9.13 -37.10
CA THR A 176 -25.07 -7.66 -37.03
C THR A 176 -26.24 -6.89 -36.40
N VAL A 177 -25.99 -6.23 -35.27
CA VAL A 177 -26.23 -4.78 -35.17
C VAL A 177 -25.05 -4.08 -34.52
N ARG A 178 -24.45 -3.24 -35.35
CA ARG A 178 -23.43 -2.25 -35.08
C ARG A 178 -24.14 -0.99 -34.63
N ALA A 179 -23.80 -0.44 -33.46
CA ALA A 179 -24.12 0.94 -33.11
C ALA A 179 -22.81 1.66 -32.77
N ALA A 180 -22.27 2.32 -33.79
CA ALA A 180 -21.32 3.41 -33.64
C ALA A 180 -22.05 4.69 -34.04
N LEU A 181 -21.43 5.82 -33.67
CA LEU A 181 -21.70 7.19 -34.13
C LEU A 181 -22.79 7.89 -33.29
N GLN A 182 -22.67 9.16 -32.89
CA GLN A 182 -21.71 10.19 -33.23
C GLN A 182 -22.09 11.49 -32.48
N THR A 183 -21.09 12.32 -32.14
CA THR A 183 -21.07 13.81 -32.28
C THR A 183 -22.12 14.64 -31.51
N SER A 184 -21.92 15.90 -31.11
CA SER A 184 -20.85 16.90 -31.20
C SER A 184 -21.35 18.15 -30.48
N ALA A 185 -20.44 19.11 -30.33
CA ALA A 185 -20.61 20.55 -30.16
C ALA A 185 -20.72 21.04 -28.70
N LEU A 186 -19.70 21.70 -28.14
CA LEU A 186 -19.09 23.01 -28.47
C LEU A 186 -20.08 24.18 -28.51
N THR A 187 -19.57 25.31 -28.01
CA THR A 187 -19.83 26.71 -28.42
C THR A 187 -20.55 27.51 -27.32
N GLN A 188 -19.78 28.24 -26.49
CA GLN A 188 -19.61 29.72 -26.49
C GLN A 188 -20.68 30.41 -25.60
N CYS A 189 -20.53 31.61 -25.03
CA CYS A 189 -19.55 32.69 -25.10
C CYS A 189 -19.80 33.69 -23.96
N SER A 190 -18.73 34.38 -23.54
CA SER A 190 -18.65 35.83 -23.30
C SER A 190 -19.43 36.57 -22.21
N LYS A 191 -18.61 37.28 -21.39
CA LYS A 191 -18.64 38.75 -21.09
C LYS A 191 -19.81 39.22 -20.20
N ARG A 192 -19.71 40.26 -19.34
CA ARG A 192 -18.75 41.36 -19.10
C ARG A 192 -19.26 42.14 -17.85
N HIS A 193 -18.33 42.84 -17.19
CA HIS A 193 -18.49 44.09 -16.40
C HIS A 193 -19.38 44.07 -15.13
N GLY A 194 -19.09 44.82 -14.07
CA GLY A 194 -18.10 45.88 -13.82
C GLY A 194 -17.83 45.98 -12.31
N LEU A 195 -16.60 46.35 -11.91
CA LEU A 195 -16.31 47.67 -11.34
C LEU A 195 -17.53 48.52 -10.97
N ASN A 196 -17.68 48.81 -9.68
CA ASN A 196 -17.95 50.17 -9.23
C ASN A 196 -17.42 50.35 -7.80
N ILE A 197 -16.43 51.25 -7.71
CA ILE A 197 -16.13 52.27 -6.69
C ILE A 197 -16.32 51.90 -5.21
#